data_AF-A0A363MZF6-F1
#
_entry.id   AF-A0A363MZF6-F1
#
_cell.length_a   1.000
_cell.length_b   1.000
_cell.length_c   1.000
_cell.angle_alpha   90.00
_cell.angle_beta   90.00
_cell.angle_gamma   90.00
#
_symmetry.space_group_name_H-M   'P 1'
#
loop_
_entity.id
_entity.type
_entity.pdbx_description
1 polymer ?
#
loop_
_entity_poly.entity_id
_entity_poly.type
_entity_poly.pdbx_seq_one_letter_code
_entity_poly.pdbx_strand_id
1 'polypeptide(L)'
;MKKFLSTILIILGLLFISRHVYKFYHENYLLDTEAVVNIYPNIPDEKVDDFFGLTKGTFDSKKHRILFSFVKSDGYSLNYYLNLPVYDYNSLKTLDCEEYYSREKHSRFSRKEIVDNGMVYVRLTSDLHNFNVGESSKSIIAVRAVPISFTFGKINSIIINSERAIRYCN
;
A
#
# COMPACT_ATOMS: atom_id res chain seq x y z
N MET A 1 -7.51 31.51 46.50
CA MET A 1 -6.43 31.01 45.62
C MET A 1 -6.49 29.50 45.34
N LYS A 2 -6.65 28.61 46.34
CA LYS A 2 -6.71 27.14 46.10
C LYS A 2 -7.84 26.68 45.16
N LYS A 3 -9.05 27.25 45.29
CA LYS A 3 -10.19 26.93 44.41
C LYS A 3 -9.94 27.37 42.96
N PHE A 4 -9.37 28.56 42.77
CA PHE A 4 -9.01 29.08 41.44
C PHE A 4 -7.94 28.22 40.76
N LEU A 5 -6.90 27.80 41.51
CA LEU A 5 -5.86 26.91 41.00
C LEU A 5 -6.42 25.52 40.62
N SER A 6 -7.35 24.99 41.41
CA SER A 6 -8.04 23.73 41.14
C SER A 6 -8.90 23.81 39.87
N THR A 7 -9.63 24.91 39.66
CA THR A 7 -10.39 25.12 38.42
C THR A 7 -9.49 25.17 37.18
N ILE A 8 -8.34 25.85 37.26
CA ILE A 8 -7.36 25.90 36.16
C ILE A 8 -6.81 24.50 35.83
N LEU A 9 -6.48 23.70 36.84
CA LEU A 9 -5.99 22.33 36.64
C LEU A 9 -7.04 21.43 35.95
N ILE A 10 -8.32 21.57 36.29
CA ILE A 10 -9.41 20.83 35.64
C ILE A 10 -9.52 21.23 34.16
N ILE A 11 -9.46 22.53 33.85
CA ILE A 11 -9.51 23.02 32.47
C ILE A 11 -8.32 22.48 31.65
N LEU A 12 -7.11 22.53 32.21
CA LEU A 12 -5.92 21.98 31.56
C LEU A 12 -6.03 20.46 31.33
N GLY A 13 -6.59 19.73 32.30
CA GLY A 13 -6.86 18.30 32.15
C GLY A 13 -7.83 17.98 31.02
N LEU A 14 -8.94 18.74 30.92
CA LEU A 14 -9.92 18.60 29.84
C LEU A 14 -9.30 18.92 28.46
N LEU A 15 -8.51 19.99 28.36
CA LEU A 15 -7.81 20.35 27.12
C LEU A 15 -6.79 19.30 26.69
N PHE A 16 -6.10 18.67 27.66
CA PHE A 16 -5.17 17.58 27.38
C PHE A 16 -5.89 16.36 26.82
N ILE A 17 -7.01 15.95 27.45
CA ILE A 17 -7.83 14.83 26.99
C ILE A 17 -8.40 15.13 25.59
N SER A 18 -8.97 16.31 25.36
CA SER A 18 -9.55 16.66 24.06
C SER A 18 -8.50 16.67 22.95
N ARG A 19 -7.28 17.16 23.24
CA ARG A 19 -6.17 17.12 22.28
C ARG A 19 -5.75 15.69 21.96
N HIS A 20 -5.70 14.80 22.95
CA HIS A 20 -5.36 13.40 22.73
C HIS A 20 -6.43 12.67 21.92
N VAL A 21 -7.71 12.87 22.23
CA VAL A 21 -8.84 12.29 21.48
C VAL A 21 -8.84 12.81 20.04
N TYR A 22 -8.67 14.11 19.83
CA TYR A 22 -8.59 14.70 18.49
C TYR A 22 -7.41 14.15 17.69
N LYS A 23 -6.22 14.07 18.31
CA LYS A 23 -5.04 13.50 17.64
C LYS A 23 -5.28 12.04 17.26
N PHE A 24 -5.83 11.24 18.17
CA PHE A 24 -6.15 9.84 17.90
C PHE A 24 -7.18 9.71 16.77
N TYR A 25 -8.23 10.54 16.76
CA TYR A 25 -9.22 10.54 15.68
C TYR A 25 -8.58 10.96 14.34
N HIS A 26 -7.81 12.04 14.32
CA HIS A 26 -7.20 12.56 13.09
C HIS A 26 -6.10 11.64 12.53
N GLU A 27 -5.39 10.90 13.38
CA GLU A 27 -4.33 9.97 12.96
C GLU A 27 -4.89 8.65 12.45
N ASN A 28 -6.09 8.24 12.87
CA ASN A 28 -6.72 6.96 12.50
C ASN A 28 -7.91 7.11 11.53
N TYR A 29 -8.35 8.33 11.24
CA TYR A 29 -9.40 8.60 10.26
C TYR A 29 -8.81 8.88 8.88
N LEU A 30 -9.42 8.26 7.87
CA LEU A 30 -9.02 8.38 6.47
C LEU A 30 -9.94 9.39 5.80
N LEU A 31 -9.37 10.47 5.25
CA LEU A 31 -10.18 11.53 4.62
C LEU A 31 -10.75 11.06 3.27
N ASP A 32 -11.84 11.68 2.81
CA ASP A 32 -12.45 11.42 1.48
C ASP A 32 -11.54 11.77 0.28
N THR A 33 -10.40 12.41 0.55
CA THR A 33 -9.35 12.71 -0.43
C THR A 33 -8.13 11.81 -0.29
N GLU A 34 -8.11 10.91 0.69
CA GLU A 34 -7.05 9.95 0.96
C GLU A 34 -7.54 8.54 0.62
N ALA A 35 -6.63 7.65 0.29
CA ALA A 35 -6.92 6.22 0.17
C ALA A 35 -5.72 5.43 0.68
N VAL A 36 -6.01 4.23 1.18
CA VAL A 36 -4.99 3.20 1.37
C VAL A 36 -5.23 2.14 0.32
N VAL A 37 -4.15 1.66 -0.30
CA VAL A 37 -4.20 0.52 -1.23
C VAL A 37 -3.24 -0.54 -0.73
N ASN A 38 -3.82 -1.64 -0.26
CA ASN A 38 -3.12 -2.86 0.11
C ASN A 38 -3.15 -3.80 -1.10
N ILE A 39 -1.98 -4.16 -1.62
CA ILE A 39 -1.85 -5.03 -2.79
C ILE A 39 -1.45 -6.42 -2.33
N TYR A 40 -2.20 -7.43 -2.75
CA TYR A 40 -1.93 -8.84 -2.48
C TYR A 40 -1.60 -9.52 -3.81
N PRO A 41 -0.35 -9.97 -4.02
CA PRO A 41 0.02 -10.65 -5.25
C PRO A 41 -0.57 -12.06 -5.22
N ASN A 42 -1.07 -12.56 -6.34
CA ASN A 42 -1.54 -13.93 -6.51
C ASN A 42 -1.14 -14.44 -7.90
N ILE A 43 0.17 -14.42 -8.14
CA ILE A 43 0.75 -14.86 -9.40
C ILE A 43 1.63 -16.06 -9.06
N PRO A 44 1.17 -17.29 -9.34
CA PRO A 44 1.99 -18.47 -9.05
C PRO A 44 3.21 -18.48 -9.97
N ASP A 45 4.33 -19.04 -9.49
CA ASP A 45 5.65 -19.00 -10.16
C ASP A 45 5.56 -19.44 -11.63
N GLU A 46 4.79 -20.48 -11.94
CA GLU A 46 4.60 -21.01 -13.30
C GLU A 46 3.85 -20.07 -14.25
N LYS A 47 3.20 -19.03 -13.72
CA LYS A 47 2.46 -18.00 -14.48
C LYS A 47 3.18 -16.66 -14.53
N VAL A 48 4.33 -16.51 -13.87
CA VAL A 48 5.04 -15.23 -13.85
C VAL A 48 5.53 -14.84 -15.25
N ASP A 49 6.12 -15.79 -15.99
CA ASP A 49 6.57 -15.52 -17.36
C ASP A 49 5.41 -15.08 -18.27
N ASP A 50 4.31 -15.84 -18.27
CA ASP A 50 3.08 -15.50 -19.00
C ASP A 50 2.54 -14.12 -18.58
N PHE A 51 2.56 -13.84 -17.27
CA PHE A 51 2.12 -12.56 -16.73
C PHE A 51 2.93 -11.39 -17.27
N PHE A 52 4.25 -11.54 -17.43
CA PHE A 52 5.11 -10.48 -17.99
C PHE A 52 5.26 -10.55 -19.52
N GLY A 53 4.68 -11.55 -20.18
CA GLY A 53 4.87 -11.78 -21.62
C GLY A 53 6.30 -12.21 -21.98
N LEU A 54 6.96 -12.95 -21.09
CA LEU A 54 8.33 -13.44 -21.24
C LEU A 54 8.36 -14.86 -21.79
N THR A 55 9.52 -15.26 -22.32
CA THR A 55 9.77 -16.66 -22.69
C THR A 55 9.72 -17.55 -21.45
N LYS A 56 9.04 -18.69 -21.54
CA LYS A 56 8.94 -19.66 -20.44
C LYS A 56 10.32 -20.09 -19.93
N GLY A 57 10.50 -20.05 -18.61
CA GLY A 57 11.75 -20.33 -17.91
C GLY A 57 12.63 -19.10 -17.65
N THR A 58 12.14 -17.89 -17.95
CA THR A 58 12.88 -16.65 -17.66
C THR A 58 12.82 -16.33 -16.16
N PHE A 59 11.67 -16.53 -15.52
CA PHE A 59 11.51 -16.30 -14.10
C PHE A 59 12.24 -17.37 -13.26
N ASP A 60 13.04 -16.89 -12.29
CA ASP A 60 13.71 -17.72 -11.29
C ASP A 60 13.42 -17.10 -9.91
N SER A 61 12.57 -17.73 -9.11
CA SER A 61 12.15 -17.20 -7.80
C SER A 61 13.30 -17.09 -6.78
N LYS A 62 14.45 -17.72 -7.05
CA LYS A 62 15.66 -17.55 -6.22
C LYS A 62 16.45 -16.30 -6.61
N LYS A 63 16.35 -15.82 -7.84
CA LYS A 63 17.11 -14.67 -8.36
C LYS A 63 16.27 -13.43 -8.55
N HIS A 64 14.97 -13.59 -8.77
CA HIS A 64 14.10 -12.49 -9.15
C HIS A 64 13.13 -12.12 -8.04
N ARG A 65 12.67 -10.87 -8.07
CA ARG A 65 11.64 -10.34 -7.15
C ARG A 65 10.59 -9.57 -7.95
N ILE A 66 9.37 -9.57 -7.43
CA ILE A 66 8.25 -8.82 -7.98
C ILE A 66 8.01 -7.61 -7.08
N LEU A 67 8.02 -6.42 -7.66
CA LEU A 67 7.79 -5.15 -6.96
C LEU A 67 6.53 -4.48 -7.48
N PHE A 68 5.80 -3.81 -6.59
CA PHE A 68 4.58 -3.06 -6.92
C PHE A 68 4.81 -1.58 -6.64
N SER A 69 4.34 -0.72 -7.54
CA SER A 69 4.45 0.72 -7.32
C SER A 69 3.34 1.53 -7.96
N PHE A 70 3.16 2.74 -7.45
CA PHE A 70 2.37 3.80 -8.08
C PHE A 70 3.28 4.93 -8.56
N VAL A 71 2.88 5.61 -9.62
CA VAL A 71 3.54 6.83 -10.08
C VAL A 71 2.90 8.04 -9.40
N LYS A 72 3.73 8.83 -8.73
CA LYS A 72 3.37 10.09 -8.09
C LYS A 72 3.36 11.25 -9.08
N SER A 73 2.61 12.29 -8.73
CA SER A 73 2.47 13.53 -9.51
C SER A 73 3.76 14.30 -9.75
N ASP A 74 4.74 14.11 -8.88
CA ASP A 74 6.08 14.69 -8.98
C ASP A 74 7.03 13.84 -9.85
N GLY A 75 6.53 12.78 -10.50
CA GLY A 75 7.29 11.88 -11.35
C GLY A 75 8.04 10.78 -10.59
N TYR A 76 7.95 10.74 -9.26
CA TYR A 76 8.56 9.69 -8.44
C TYR A 76 7.65 8.46 -8.32
N SER A 77 8.20 7.28 -8.08
CA SER A 77 7.40 6.09 -7.80
C SER A 77 7.29 5.81 -6.31
N LEU A 78 6.07 5.65 -5.78
CA LEU A 78 5.84 5.01 -4.49
C LEU A 78 6.12 3.52 -4.64
N ASN A 79 7.29 3.06 -4.23
CA ASN A 79 7.57 1.64 -4.15
C ASN A 79 6.92 1.09 -2.89
N TYR A 80 5.99 0.16 -3.08
CA TYR A 80 5.52 -0.69 -2.02
C TYR A 80 6.51 -1.86 -1.94
N TYR A 81 7.55 -1.69 -1.13
CA TYR A 81 8.48 -2.77 -0.81
C TYR A 81 7.81 -3.71 0.15
N LEU A 82 7.32 -4.81 -0.38
CA LEU A 82 6.80 -5.87 0.41
C LEU A 82 7.33 -7.11 -0.35
N ASN A 83 8.18 -7.99 0.18
CA ASN A 83 7.87 -8.86 1.31
C ASN A 83 6.38 -8.88 1.65
N LEU A 84 5.54 -8.95 0.60
CA LEU A 84 4.12 -9.21 0.74
C LEU A 84 4.04 -10.59 1.34
N PRO A 85 3.18 -10.82 2.34
CA PRO A 85 2.94 -12.17 2.82
C PRO A 85 2.69 -13.01 1.57
N VAL A 86 3.48 -14.08 1.43
CA VAL A 86 3.27 -15.08 0.38
C VAL A 86 1.78 -15.33 0.35
N TYR A 87 1.20 -15.17 -0.83
CA TYR A 87 -0.21 -15.45 -1.05
C TYR A 87 -0.53 -16.81 -0.44
N ASP A 88 -1.29 -16.79 0.64
CA ASP A 88 -1.90 -17.97 1.21
C ASP A 88 -3.39 -17.74 1.09
N TYR A 89 -4.08 -18.62 0.38
CA TYR A 89 -5.54 -18.54 0.29
C TYR A 89 -6.20 -18.53 1.69
N ASN A 90 -5.52 -19.07 2.71
CA ASN A 90 -5.96 -18.99 4.09
C ASN A 90 -5.74 -17.60 4.72
N SER A 91 -4.73 -16.83 4.30
CA SER A 91 -4.51 -15.47 4.81
C SER A 91 -5.53 -14.47 4.27
N LEU A 92 -6.10 -14.71 3.08
CA LEU A 92 -7.25 -13.94 2.59
C LEU A 92 -8.53 -14.15 3.41
N LYS A 93 -8.74 -15.35 3.97
CA LYS A 93 -9.89 -15.62 4.86
C LYS A 93 -9.80 -14.84 6.17
N THR A 94 -8.59 -14.46 6.58
CA THR A 94 -8.32 -13.67 7.78
C THR A 94 -8.22 -12.17 7.51
N LEU A 95 -8.37 -11.75 6.25
CA LEU A 95 -8.31 -10.35 5.92
C LEU A 95 -9.58 -9.64 6.43
N ASP A 96 -9.39 -8.75 7.40
CA ASP A 96 -10.46 -7.95 7.97
C ASP A 96 -10.79 -6.77 7.03
N CYS A 97 -11.95 -6.84 6.36
CA CYS A 97 -12.42 -5.76 5.48
C CYS A 97 -12.92 -4.52 6.24
N GLU A 98 -13.12 -4.63 7.55
CA GLU A 98 -13.56 -3.54 8.43
C GLU A 98 -12.40 -2.99 9.28
N GLU A 99 -11.16 -3.34 8.91
CA GLU A 99 -10.00 -2.87 9.64
C GLU A 99 -9.88 -1.35 9.63
N TYR A 100 -9.41 -0.79 10.74
CA TYR A 100 -9.15 0.63 10.85
C TYR A 100 -7.78 0.99 10.30
N TYR A 101 -7.65 2.24 9.83
CA TYR A 101 -6.36 2.76 9.41
C TYR A 101 -5.39 2.85 10.60
N SER A 102 -4.17 2.35 10.41
CA SER A 102 -3.06 2.63 11.31
C SER A 102 -1.82 2.99 10.49
N ARG A 103 -1.07 3.99 10.94
CA ARG A 103 0.16 4.44 10.26
C ARG A 103 1.24 3.36 10.21
N GLU A 104 1.25 2.47 11.19
CA GLU A 104 2.23 1.38 11.29
C GLU A 104 1.98 0.29 10.23
N LYS A 105 0.72 0.05 9.86
CA LYS A 105 0.34 -1.00 8.91
C LYS A 105 0.12 -0.46 7.49
N HIS A 106 -0.31 0.79 7.35
CA HIS A 106 -0.87 1.30 6.11
C HIS A 106 -0.13 2.52 5.58
N SER A 107 0.24 2.44 4.29
CA SER A 107 0.67 3.60 3.52
C SER A 107 -0.54 4.22 2.83
N ARG A 108 -0.96 5.39 3.31
CA ARG A 108 -2.01 6.21 2.68
C ARG A 108 -1.41 7.15 1.64
N PHE A 109 -2.18 7.46 0.63
CA PHE A 109 -1.85 8.46 -0.38
C PHE A 109 -3.02 9.43 -0.58
N SER A 110 -2.71 10.64 -1.00
CA SER A 110 -3.67 11.67 -1.37
C SER A 110 -4.09 11.53 -2.83
N ARG A 111 -5.30 11.96 -3.18
CA ARG A 111 -5.79 12.03 -4.57
C ARG A 111 -4.82 12.75 -5.51
N LYS A 112 -4.14 13.79 -5.02
CA LYS A 112 -3.19 14.56 -5.82
C LYS A 112 -1.91 13.80 -6.13
N GLU A 113 -1.61 12.74 -5.39
CA GLU A 113 -0.39 11.95 -5.56
C GLU A 113 -0.55 10.85 -6.62
N ILE A 114 -1.67 10.71 -7.32
CA ILE A 114 -1.83 9.69 -8.38
C ILE A 114 -1.98 10.36 -9.75
N VAL A 115 -1.12 9.97 -10.68
CA VAL A 115 -1.14 10.46 -12.07
C VAL A 115 -1.94 9.55 -12.99
N ASP A 116 -1.75 8.24 -12.83
CA ASP A 116 -2.16 7.28 -13.86
C ASP A 116 -3.53 6.63 -13.59
N ASN A 117 -4.53 7.39 -13.14
CA ASN A 117 -5.92 6.91 -12.99
C ASN A 117 -6.07 5.52 -12.30
N GLY A 118 -5.18 5.21 -11.34
CA GLY A 118 -5.17 3.90 -10.68
C GLY A 118 -4.48 2.78 -11.45
N MET A 119 -3.37 3.05 -12.12
CA MET A 119 -2.47 1.99 -12.57
C MET A 119 -1.46 1.62 -11.48
N VAL A 120 -1.30 0.31 -11.25
CA VAL A 120 -0.17 -0.27 -10.51
C VAL A 120 0.84 -0.76 -11.51
N TYR A 121 2.11 -0.39 -11.32
CA TYR A 121 3.22 -0.93 -12.08
C TYR A 121 3.84 -2.09 -11.31
N VAL A 122 3.74 -3.29 -11.90
CA VAL A 122 4.36 -4.51 -11.42
C VAL A 122 5.69 -4.67 -12.13
N ARG A 123 6.79 -4.81 -11.39
CA ARG A 123 8.14 -4.93 -11.96
C ARG A 123 8.78 -6.23 -11.55
N LEU A 124 9.34 -6.94 -12.52
CA LEU A 124 10.25 -8.04 -12.28
C LEU A 124 11.67 -7.50 -12.21
N THR A 125 12.35 -7.72 -11.09
CA THR A 125 13.74 -7.28 -10.88
C THR A 125 14.68 -8.47 -10.64
N SER A 126 15.93 -8.33 -11.09
CA SER A 126 17.02 -9.26 -10.84
C SER A 126 17.77 -9.00 -9.53
N ASP A 127 17.47 -7.90 -8.84
CA ASP A 127 18.19 -7.50 -7.62
C ASP A 127 17.42 -7.93 -6.35
N LEU A 128 18.13 -8.67 -5.49
CA LEU A 128 17.65 -9.16 -4.20
C LEU A 128 17.88 -8.14 -3.07
N HIS A 129 18.79 -7.18 -3.26
CA HIS A 129 19.31 -6.33 -2.21
C HIS A 129 19.39 -4.87 -2.66
N ASN A 130 18.37 -4.10 -2.28
CA ASN A 130 18.32 -2.63 -2.32
C ASN A 130 18.02 -2.01 -3.69
N PHE A 131 16.73 -2.02 -4.05
CA PHE A 131 16.25 -1.12 -5.09
C PHE A 131 16.17 0.31 -4.52
N ASN A 132 17.20 1.12 -4.74
CA ASN A 132 17.18 2.56 -4.48
C ASN A 132 16.57 3.32 -5.67
N VAL A 133 15.65 4.24 -5.38
CA VAL A 133 14.99 5.09 -6.39
C VAL A 133 16.04 5.99 -7.04
N GLY A 134 16.26 5.78 -8.34
CA GLY A 134 17.12 6.62 -9.18
C GLY A 134 18.14 5.89 -10.04
N GLU A 135 18.54 4.65 -9.69
CA GLU A 135 19.82 4.12 -10.21
C GLU A 135 19.80 2.79 -11.00
N SER A 136 18.68 2.08 -11.18
CA SER A 136 18.78 0.81 -11.93
C SER A 136 17.61 0.47 -12.85
N SER A 137 17.56 1.13 -14.01
CA SER A 137 16.97 0.51 -15.21
C SER A 137 17.63 -0.84 -15.55
N LYS A 138 18.88 -1.06 -15.12
CA LYS A 138 19.65 -2.30 -15.34
C LYS A 138 19.16 -3.51 -14.53
N SER A 139 18.41 -3.33 -13.45
CA SER A 139 17.90 -4.43 -12.62
C SER A 139 16.49 -4.86 -13.03
N ILE A 140 15.77 -4.03 -13.79
CA ILE A 140 14.39 -4.30 -14.20
C ILE A 140 14.42 -5.20 -15.43
N ILE A 141 13.93 -6.42 -15.26
CA ILE A 141 13.78 -7.41 -16.33
C ILE A 141 12.53 -7.10 -17.15
N ALA A 142 11.41 -6.83 -16.47
CA ALA A 142 10.13 -6.58 -17.11
C ALA A 142 9.25 -5.66 -16.27
N VAL A 143 8.34 -4.95 -16.93
CA VAL A 143 7.32 -4.11 -16.28
C VAL A 143 5.97 -4.40 -16.92
N ARG A 144 4.95 -4.61 -16.08
CA ARG A 144 3.56 -4.69 -16.50
C ARG A 144 2.73 -3.67 -15.74
N ALA A 145 2.02 -2.83 -16.47
CA ALA A 145 1.03 -1.93 -15.89
C ALA A 145 -0.30 -2.69 -15.74
N VAL A 146 -0.89 -2.65 -14.55
CA VAL A 146 -2.14 -3.32 -14.22
C VAL A 146 -3.15 -2.26 -13.75
N PRO A 147 -4.30 -2.12 -14.42
CA PRO A 147 -5.35 -1.22 -13.95
C PRO A 147 -5.94 -1.77 -12.65
N ILE A 148 -6.06 -0.90 -11.66
CA ILE A 148 -6.73 -1.18 -10.40
C ILE A 148 -7.91 -0.22 -10.20
N SER A 149 -8.92 -0.68 -9.47
CA SER A 149 -10.01 0.17 -9.02
C SER A 149 -9.95 0.31 -7.51
N PHE A 150 -10.02 1.54 -7.04
CA PHE A 150 -10.02 1.89 -5.62
C PHE A 150 -10.88 3.12 -5.38
N THR A 151 -11.23 3.38 -4.13
CA THR A 151 -12.01 4.55 -3.74
C THR A 151 -11.31 5.30 -2.63
N PHE A 152 -11.48 6.62 -2.61
CA PHE A 152 -11.02 7.47 -1.51
C PHE A 152 -11.93 7.34 -0.27
N GLY A 153 -11.42 7.71 0.90
CA GLY A 153 -12.08 7.60 2.20
C GLY A 153 -12.03 6.20 2.82
N LYS A 154 -11.35 5.23 2.19
CA LYS A 154 -11.27 3.86 2.70
C LYS A 154 -9.95 3.14 2.39
N ILE A 155 -9.80 2.00 3.06
CA ILE A 155 -8.77 1.01 2.79
C ILE A 155 -9.26 0.12 1.64
N ASN A 156 -8.43 -0.05 0.62
CA ASN A 156 -8.71 -0.83 -0.57
C ASN A 156 -7.78 -2.03 -0.60
N SER A 157 -8.33 -3.23 -0.40
CA SER A 157 -7.59 -4.48 -0.51
C SER A 157 -7.75 -5.05 -1.91
N ILE A 158 -6.66 -5.12 -2.65
CA ILE A 158 -6.63 -5.45 -4.08
C ILE A 158 -5.77 -6.67 -4.29
N ILE A 159 -6.33 -7.69 -4.93
CA ILE A 159 -5.61 -8.90 -5.33
C ILE A 159 -5.18 -8.72 -6.78
N ILE A 160 -3.90 -8.90 -7.08
CA ILE A 160 -3.39 -8.93 -8.45
C ILE A 160 -3.06 -10.37 -8.82
N ASN A 161 -3.82 -10.95 -9.75
CA ASN A 161 -3.56 -12.29 -10.26
C ASN A 161 -2.91 -12.27 -11.66
N SER A 162 -2.70 -13.44 -12.25
CA SER A 162 -2.07 -13.57 -13.58
C SER A 162 -2.83 -12.84 -14.71
N GLU A 163 -4.12 -12.56 -14.53
CA GLU A 163 -4.99 -11.99 -15.56
C GLU A 163 -5.29 -10.50 -15.30
N ARG A 164 -5.65 -10.15 -14.07
CA ARG A 164 -6.20 -8.84 -13.71
C ARG A 164 -6.03 -8.52 -12.21
N ALA A 165 -6.32 -7.26 -11.86
CA ALA A 165 -6.55 -6.87 -10.48
C ALA A 165 -8.03 -6.98 -10.10
N ILE A 166 -8.30 -7.40 -8.88
CA ILE A 166 -9.65 -7.59 -8.33
C ILE A 166 -9.70 -6.94 -6.95
N ARG A 167 -10.75 -6.15 -6.70
CA ARG A 167 -11.01 -5.59 -5.37
C ARG A 167 -11.62 -6.67 -4.48
N TYR A 168 -10.97 -6.98 -3.36
CA TYR A 168 -11.38 -8.05 -2.47
C TYR A 168 -12.38 -7.57 -1.41
N CYS A 169 -12.10 -6.44 -0.77
CA CYS A 169 -13.03 -5.80 0.17
C CYS A 169 -13.76 -4.64 -0.51
N ASN A 170 -15.09 -4.62 -0.41
CA ASN A 170 -15.92 -3.61 -1.08
C ASN A 170 -16.26 -2.42 -0.18
#